data_AF-A0A537CEX1-F1
#
_entry.id   AF-A0A537CEX1-F1
#
_cell.length_a   1.000
_cell.length_b   1.000
_cell.length_c   1.000
_cell.angle_alpha   90.00
_cell.angle_beta   90.00
_cell.angle_gamma   90.00
#
_symmetry.space_group_name_H-M   'P 1'
#
loop_
_entity.id
_entity.type
_entity.pdbx_description
1 polymer ?
#
loop_
_entity_poly.entity_id
_entity_poly.type
_entity_poly.pdbx_seq_one_letter_code
_entity_poly.pdbx_strand_id
1 'polypeptide(L)'
;MARLEQTSPKENAVETAPGSQLCSLCNISQEEVLAEFPRWKLVRTKTMKGHRERLMLFHRDHVRTLDEGSIGEAYLLLMKAGAELFSYANKWAIFEPVYATVPNHWHRVASDLDEAAQDYDQILKTPRMIIDNHDGSISRIFPDNKMPTLSNKVT
;
A
#
# COMPACT_ATOMS: atom_id res chain seq x y z
N MET A 1 -40.84 16.77 40.92
CA MET A 1 -40.03 17.93 40.50
C MET A 1 -38.59 17.60 40.85
N ALA A 2 -37.55 17.61 40.00
CA ALA A 2 -37.33 18.16 38.67
C ALA A 2 -36.29 17.25 37.95
N ARG A 3 -36.58 16.88 36.69
CA ARG A 3 -35.85 17.23 35.45
C ARG A 3 -34.62 16.36 35.14
N LEU A 4 -34.83 15.48 34.14
CA LEU A 4 -33.82 14.78 33.35
C LEU A 4 -32.86 15.79 32.70
N GLU A 5 -31.56 15.57 32.85
CA GLU A 5 -30.56 16.11 31.91
C GLU A 5 -30.04 14.98 31.04
N GLN A 6 -30.54 14.97 29.80
CA GLN A 6 -30.00 14.22 28.69
C GLN A 6 -28.73 14.93 28.21
N THR A 7 -27.58 14.28 28.31
CA THR A 7 -26.38 14.69 27.57
C THR A 7 -26.28 13.83 26.32
N SER A 8 -26.70 14.43 25.19
CA SER A 8 -26.56 13.84 23.85
C SER A 8 -25.08 13.66 23.46
N PRO A 9 -24.74 12.61 22.70
CA PRO A 9 -23.40 12.46 22.13
C PRO A 9 -23.18 13.48 21.00
N LYS A 10 -22.03 14.16 21.03
CA LYS A 10 -21.58 15.02 19.92
C LYS A 10 -21.14 14.14 18.75
N GLU A 11 -22.05 13.97 17.81
CA GLU A 11 -21.73 13.56 16.45
C GLU A 11 -21.07 14.71 15.67
N ASN A 12 -20.07 14.31 14.87
CA ASN A 12 -19.66 14.85 13.58
C ASN A 12 -19.02 16.25 13.51
N ALA A 13 -17.71 16.25 13.24
CA ALA A 13 -17.22 16.62 11.91
C ALA A 13 -15.78 16.12 11.76
N VAL A 14 -15.59 15.05 10.99
CA VAL A 14 -14.28 14.80 10.36
C VAL A 14 -14.11 15.94 9.38
N GLU A 15 -13.23 16.89 9.69
CA GLU A 15 -12.78 17.89 8.73
C GLU A 15 -12.11 17.15 7.58
N THR A 16 -12.87 16.92 6.51
CA THR A 16 -12.34 16.39 5.28
C THR A 16 -11.38 17.44 4.71
N ALA A 17 -10.09 17.22 4.89
CA ALA A 17 -9.07 18.09 4.33
C ALA A 17 -9.33 18.31 2.83
N PRO A 18 -9.13 19.53 2.29
CA PRO A 18 -9.47 19.90 0.92
C PRO A 18 -8.76 19.07 -0.18
N GLY A 19 -7.81 18.21 0.19
CA GLY A 19 -7.13 17.28 -0.72
C GLY A 19 -7.91 16.01 -1.08
N SER A 20 -9.02 15.68 -0.41
CA SER A 20 -9.76 14.43 -0.66
C SER A 20 -10.54 14.44 -1.99
N GLN A 21 -11.11 15.58 -2.38
CA GLN A 21 -12.00 15.68 -3.55
C GLN A 21 -11.26 15.44 -4.87
N LEU A 22 -9.96 15.71 -4.93
CA LEU A 22 -9.12 15.50 -6.13
C LEU A 22 -8.26 14.23 -6.04
N CYS A 23 -8.31 13.49 -4.93
CA CYS A 23 -7.48 12.31 -4.76
C CYS A 23 -8.09 11.11 -5.49
N SER A 24 -7.33 10.52 -6.43
CA SER A 24 -7.77 9.34 -7.17
C SER A 24 -8.00 8.12 -6.27
N LEU A 25 -7.30 8.00 -5.15
CA LEU A 25 -7.45 6.88 -4.21
C LEU A 25 -8.63 7.06 -3.25
N CYS A 26 -8.97 8.30 -2.87
CA CYS A 26 -10.18 8.57 -2.10
C CYS A 26 -11.46 8.27 -2.90
N ASN A 27 -11.38 8.37 -4.24
CA ASN A 27 -12.51 8.24 -5.15
C ASN A 27 -12.54 6.91 -5.92
N ILE A 28 -11.81 5.89 -5.45
CA ILE A 28 -11.89 4.53 -6.01
C ILE A 28 -13.32 3.99 -5.83
N SER A 29 -13.90 3.47 -6.91
CA SER A 29 -15.25 2.89 -6.87
C SER A 29 -15.24 1.53 -6.17
N GLN A 30 -16.37 1.11 -5.60
CA GLN A 30 -16.42 -0.14 -4.85
C GLN A 30 -16.21 -1.37 -5.76
N GLU A 31 -16.55 -1.26 -7.04
CA GLU A 31 -16.38 -2.33 -8.04
C GLU A 31 -14.90 -2.57 -8.37
N GLU A 32 -14.02 -1.61 -8.14
CA GLU A 32 -12.57 -1.76 -8.31
C GLU A 32 -11.90 -2.48 -7.11
N VAL A 33 -12.59 -2.57 -5.97
CA VAL A 33 -12.06 -3.10 -4.70
C VAL A 33 -12.07 -4.63 -4.71
N LEU A 34 -10.89 -5.23 -4.61
CA LEU A 34 -10.72 -6.68 -4.47
C LEU A 34 -11.00 -7.15 -3.04
N ALA A 35 -10.55 -6.36 -2.07
CA ALA A 35 -10.73 -6.64 -0.66
C ALA A 35 -10.72 -5.33 0.15
N GLU A 36 -11.55 -5.30 1.19
CA GLU A 36 -11.63 -4.21 2.14
C GLU A 36 -11.29 -4.72 3.55
N PHE A 37 -10.45 -3.97 4.24
CA PHE A 37 -10.03 -4.19 5.62
C PHE A 37 -10.36 -2.93 6.43
N PRO A 38 -10.35 -2.96 7.78
CA PRO A 38 -10.82 -1.84 8.60
C PRO A 38 -10.24 -0.46 8.21
N ARG A 39 -8.96 -0.41 7.84
CA ARG A 39 -8.25 0.82 7.42
C ARG A 39 -7.68 0.76 6.01
N TRP A 40 -7.96 -0.30 5.25
CA TRP A 40 -7.25 -0.55 3.98
C TRP A 40 -8.19 -0.99 2.88
N LYS A 41 -7.82 -0.63 1.65
CA LYS A 41 -8.45 -1.15 0.44
C LYS A 41 -7.37 -1.72 -0.46
N LEU A 42 -7.66 -2.89 -1.04
CA LEU A 42 -6.82 -3.56 -2.01
C LEU A 42 -7.49 -3.51 -3.38
N VAL A 43 -6.76 -3.04 -4.39
CA VAL A 43 -7.23 -2.96 -5.77
C VAL A 43 -6.17 -3.49 -6.73
N ARG A 44 -6.54 -3.75 -7.98
CA ARG A 44 -5.56 -3.78 -9.08
C ARG A 44 -5.18 -2.36 -9.46
N THR A 45 -3.93 -2.14 -9.85
CA THR A 45 -3.52 -0.85 -10.40
C THR A 45 -4.17 -0.62 -11.76
N LYS A 46 -4.55 0.63 -12.06
CA LYS A 46 -5.16 0.97 -13.37
C LYS A 46 -4.27 0.62 -14.56
N THR A 47 -2.95 0.75 -14.40
CA THR A 47 -1.97 0.40 -15.43
C THR A 47 -1.21 -0.85 -15.02
N MET A 48 -1.49 -1.96 -15.70
CA MET A 48 -0.87 -3.26 -15.44
C MET A 48 0.54 -3.41 -16.02
N LYS A 49 0.92 -2.60 -17.03
CA LYS A 49 2.28 -2.57 -17.61
C LYS A 49 2.82 -3.93 -18.09
N GLY A 50 1.94 -4.85 -18.50
CA GLY A 50 2.29 -6.20 -18.93
C GLY A 50 2.30 -7.24 -17.83
N HIS A 51 2.23 -6.83 -16.56
CA HIS A 51 2.07 -7.74 -15.41
C HIS A 51 0.71 -8.43 -15.46
N ARG A 52 0.68 -9.72 -15.08
CA ARG A 52 -0.60 -10.42 -14.92
C ARG A 52 -1.34 -9.92 -13.68
N GLU A 53 -0.62 -9.65 -12.59
CA GLU A 53 -1.19 -9.04 -11.40
C GLU A 53 -0.33 -7.86 -10.93
N ARG A 54 -0.99 -6.75 -10.62
CA ARG A 54 -0.33 -5.57 -10.08
C ARG A 54 -1.28 -4.94 -9.09
N LEU A 55 -1.01 -5.18 -7.82
CA LEU A 55 -1.89 -4.84 -6.72
C LEU A 55 -1.44 -3.53 -6.08
N MET A 56 -2.40 -2.80 -5.54
CA MET A 56 -2.16 -1.62 -4.75
C MET A 56 -2.99 -1.70 -3.48
N LEU A 57 -2.31 -1.69 -2.34
CA LEU A 57 -2.92 -1.51 -1.04
C LEU A 57 -2.76 -0.05 -0.65
N PHE A 58 -3.84 0.59 -0.22
CA PHE A 58 -3.82 1.98 0.23
C PHE A 58 -4.65 2.17 1.49
N HIS A 59 -4.28 3.17 2.28
CA HIS A 59 -5.01 3.53 3.49
C HIS A 59 -6.36 4.13 3.10
N ARG A 60 -7.43 3.82 3.83
CA ARG A 60 -8.79 4.32 3.52
C ARG A 60 -8.88 5.84 3.63
N ASP A 61 -8.23 6.41 4.65
CA ASP A 61 -8.17 7.86 4.85
C ASP A 61 -7.02 8.49 4.04
N HIS A 62 -7.18 9.77 3.68
CA HIS A 62 -6.16 10.56 2.98
C HIS A 62 -5.01 10.93 3.92
N VAL A 63 -4.07 10.02 4.06
CA VAL A 63 -2.87 10.21 4.90
C VAL A 63 -1.62 10.02 4.06
N ARG A 64 -0.63 10.90 4.24
CA ARG A 64 0.62 10.84 3.48
C ARG A 64 1.62 9.83 4.08
N THR A 65 1.63 9.73 5.40
CA THR A 65 2.58 8.92 6.17
C THR A 65 1.81 8.10 7.20
N LEU A 66 2.39 6.96 7.56
CA LEU A 66 1.86 6.05 8.57
C LEU A 66 2.95 5.76 9.60
N ASP A 67 2.54 5.37 10.80
CA ASP A 67 3.46 4.83 11.81
C ASP A 67 3.99 3.45 11.39
N GLU A 68 5.08 2.99 12.04
CA GLU A 68 5.74 1.73 11.73
C GLU A 68 4.82 0.50 11.88
N GLY A 69 3.92 0.52 12.85
CA GLY A 69 2.97 -0.57 13.07
C GLY A 69 1.96 -0.69 11.93
N SER A 70 1.41 0.44 11.49
CA SER A 70 0.52 0.50 10.32
C SER A 70 1.26 0.12 9.02
N ILE A 71 2.54 0.49 8.87
CA ILE A 71 3.36 0.03 7.74
C ILE A 71 3.53 -1.49 7.79
N GLY A 72 3.86 -2.06 8.95
CA GLY A 72 3.99 -3.51 9.13
C GLY A 72 2.70 -4.26 8.80
N GLU A 73 1.55 -3.74 9.24
CA GLU A 73 0.23 -4.27 8.90
C GLU A 73 0.02 -4.33 7.38
N ALA A 74 0.38 -3.27 6.64
CA ALA A 74 0.26 -3.24 5.20
C ALA A 74 1.07 -4.35 4.49
N TYR A 75 2.28 -4.64 4.98
CA TYR A 75 3.06 -5.77 4.46
C TYR A 75 2.39 -7.11 4.73
N LEU A 76 1.86 -7.32 5.94
CA LEU A 76 1.15 -8.57 6.28
C LEU A 76 -0.08 -8.77 5.39
N LEU A 77 -0.85 -7.71 5.14
CA LEU A 77 -2.03 -7.77 4.26
C LEU A 77 -1.64 -8.06 2.81
N LEU A 78 -0.59 -7.43 2.29
CA LEU A 78 -0.07 -7.71 0.96
C LEU A 78 0.50 -9.12 0.84
N MET A 79 1.21 -9.62 1.86
CA MET A 79 1.68 -11.02 1.89
C MET A 79 0.53 -12.02 1.86
N LYS A 80 -0.52 -11.77 2.65
CA LYS A 80 -1.71 -12.63 2.67
C LYS A 80 -2.43 -12.64 1.32
N ALA A 81 -2.74 -11.47 0.76
CA ALA A 81 -3.44 -11.38 -0.52
C ALA A 81 -2.56 -11.87 -1.69
N GLY A 82 -1.27 -11.55 -1.64
CA GLY A 82 -0.32 -11.91 -2.68
C GLY A 82 -0.04 -13.40 -2.76
N ALA A 83 -0.05 -14.13 -1.63
CA ALA A 83 0.08 -15.59 -1.65
C ALA A 83 -0.98 -16.28 -2.51
N GLU A 84 -2.20 -15.74 -2.54
CA GLU A 84 -3.27 -16.24 -3.39
C GLU A 84 -3.15 -15.71 -4.84
N LEU A 85 -3.06 -14.38 -4.98
CA LEU A 85 -3.14 -13.71 -6.28
C LEU A 85 -1.89 -13.91 -7.16
N PHE A 86 -0.70 -14.07 -6.55
CA PHE A 86 0.55 -14.35 -7.26
C PHE A 86 0.96 -15.82 -7.25
N SER A 87 0.08 -16.74 -6.84
CA SER A 87 0.36 -18.18 -6.79
C SER A 87 0.83 -18.79 -8.13
N TYR A 88 0.55 -18.11 -9.25
CA TYR A 88 1.02 -18.51 -10.57
C TYR A 88 2.49 -18.16 -10.85
N ALA A 89 3.07 -17.22 -10.11
CA ALA A 89 4.41 -16.72 -10.33
C ALA A 89 5.40 -17.41 -9.38
N ASN A 90 6.62 -17.66 -9.84
CA ASN A 90 7.69 -18.17 -8.96
C ASN A 90 8.07 -17.13 -7.91
N LYS A 91 8.15 -15.86 -8.32
CA LYS A 91 8.52 -14.74 -7.46
C LYS A 91 7.64 -13.54 -7.75
N TRP A 92 7.37 -12.78 -6.71
CA TRP A 92 6.67 -11.50 -6.77
C TRP A 92 7.26 -10.57 -5.72
N ALA A 93 6.94 -9.28 -5.80
CA ALA A 93 7.57 -8.28 -4.96
C ALA A 93 6.61 -7.21 -4.44
N ILE A 94 6.93 -6.68 -3.25
CA ILE A 94 6.32 -5.50 -2.64
C ILE A 94 7.33 -4.34 -2.73
N PHE A 95 6.93 -3.20 -3.29
CA PHE A 95 7.83 -2.09 -3.64
C PHE A 95 7.81 -0.94 -2.63
N GLU A 96 8.99 -0.43 -2.26
CA GLU A 96 9.10 0.83 -1.54
C GLU A 96 8.63 2.01 -2.42
N PRO A 97 8.16 3.13 -1.84
CA PRO A 97 7.38 4.15 -2.55
C PRO A 97 8.33 5.19 -3.18
N VAL A 98 9.36 4.74 -3.90
CA VAL A 98 10.39 5.62 -4.49
C VAL A 98 9.85 6.38 -5.69
N TYR A 99 8.97 5.75 -6.47
CA TYR A 99 8.40 6.30 -7.70
C TYR A 99 6.87 6.42 -7.63
N ALA A 100 6.33 6.60 -6.43
CA ALA A 100 4.88 6.70 -6.21
C ALA A 100 4.29 7.91 -6.96
N THR A 101 3.30 7.67 -7.81
CA THR A 101 2.71 8.68 -8.70
C THR A 101 1.47 9.36 -8.13
N VAL A 102 0.85 8.78 -7.09
CA VAL A 102 -0.22 9.44 -6.34
C VAL A 102 0.42 10.18 -5.15
N PRO A 103 0.60 11.50 -5.22
CA PRO A 103 1.14 12.25 -4.11
C PRO A 103 0.13 12.33 -2.97
N ASN A 104 0.65 12.48 -1.74
CA ASN A 104 -0.12 12.79 -0.53
C ASN A 104 -1.11 11.73 -0.02
N HIS A 105 -1.21 10.56 -0.67
CA HIS A 105 -1.99 9.43 -0.19
C HIS A 105 -1.12 8.17 -0.12
N TRP A 106 -1.03 7.58 1.08
CA TRP A 106 -0.22 6.42 1.35
C TRP A 106 -0.74 5.19 0.61
N HIS A 107 0.14 4.59 -0.19
CA HIS A 107 -0.13 3.34 -0.88
C HIS A 107 1.16 2.55 -1.09
N ARG A 108 0.99 1.25 -1.30
CA ARG A 108 2.06 0.29 -1.54
C ARG A 108 1.65 -0.61 -2.70
N VAL A 109 2.59 -0.86 -3.61
CA VAL A 109 2.35 -1.67 -4.81
C VAL A 109 3.03 -3.03 -4.65
N ALA A 110 2.38 -4.06 -5.17
CA ALA A 110 2.98 -5.37 -5.38
C ALA A 110 2.74 -5.86 -6.81
N SER A 111 3.67 -6.62 -7.39
CA SER A 111 3.52 -7.24 -8.71
C SER A 111 4.31 -8.53 -8.83
N ASP A 112 4.01 -9.34 -9.85
CA ASP A 112 4.92 -10.36 -10.35
C ASP A 112 6.24 -9.73 -10.85
N LEU A 113 7.28 -10.57 -10.93
CA LEU A 113 8.59 -10.18 -11.45
C LEU A 113 8.77 -10.73 -12.88
N ASP A 114 7.96 -10.20 -13.81
CA ASP A 114 8.07 -10.52 -15.24
C ASP A 114 9.10 -9.62 -15.93
N GLU A 115 10.10 -10.23 -16.58
CA GLU A 115 11.14 -9.52 -17.33
C GLU A 115 10.61 -8.87 -18.61
N ALA A 116 9.48 -9.34 -19.13
CA ALA A 116 8.79 -8.74 -20.27
C ALA A 116 7.94 -7.52 -19.89
N ALA A 117 7.80 -7.20 -18.59
CA ALA A 117 7.03 -6.07 -18.14
C ALA A 117 7.64 -4.73 -18.58
N GLN A 118 6.78 -3.78 -18.93
CA GLN A 118 7.19 -2.47 -19.46
C GLN A 118 8.01 -1.63 -18.47
N ASP A 119 7.89 -1.91 -17.16
CA ASP A 119 8.64 -1.24 -16.11
C ASP A 119 9.66 -2.14 -15.41
N TYR A 120 10.09 -3.23 -16.04
CA TYR A 120 11.08 -4.15 -15.46
C TYR A 120 12.36 -3.42 -15.01
N ASP A 121 12.92 -2.55 -15.85
CA ASP A 121 14.10 -1.74 -15.49
C ASP A 121 13.87 -0.83 -14.28
N GLN A 122 12.65 -0.30 -14.13
CA GLN A 122 12.30 0.54 -12.99
C GLN A 122 12.13 -0.31 -11.72
N ILE A 123 11.53 -1.50 -11.84
CA ILE A 123 11.44 -2.49 -10.76
C ILE A 123 12.83 -2.79 -10.23
N LEU A 124 13.81 -3.07 -11.12
CA LEU A 124 15.19 -3.37 -10.73
C LEU A 124 15.84 -2.23 -9.92
N LYS A 125 15.48 -0.99 -10.21
CA LYS A 125 15.94 0.23 -9.51
C LYS A 125 15.11 0.62 -8.27
N THR A 126 14.09 -0.15 -7.93
CA THR A 126 13.22 0.12 -6.77
C THR A 126 13.57 -0.83 -5.62
N PRO A 127 13.83 -0.32 -4.40
CA PRO A 127 13.93 -1.16 -3.21
C PRO A 127 12.66 -1.98 -3.02
N ARG A 128 12.82 -3.27 -2.75
CA ARG A 128 11.71 -4.21 -2.81
C ARG A 128 11.91 -5.39 -1.87
N MET A 129 10.81 -5.93 -1.37
CA MET A 129 10.77 -7.22 -0.71
C MET A 129 10.34 -8.25 -1.76
N ILE A 130 11.16 -9.27 -2.00
CA ILE A 130 10.88 -10.39 -2.89
C ILE A 130 10.34 -11.54 -2.04
N ILE A 131 9.25 -12.13 -2.51
CA ILE A 131 8.64 -13.34 -1.98
C ILE A 131 8.82 -14.44 -3.03
N ASP A 132 9.45 -15.55 -2.65
CA ASP A 132 9.59 -16.74 -3.48
C ASP A 132 8.51 -17.76 -3.09
N ASN A 133 7.63 -18.10 -4.03
CA ASN A 133 6.53 -19.03 -3.80
C ASN A 133 6.98 -20.50 -3.79
N HIS A 134 8.19 -20.81 -4.28
CA HIS A 134 8.69 -22.19 -4.32
C HIS A 134 9.17 -22.66 -2.95
N ASP A 135 9.96 -21.85 -2.25
CA ASP A 135 10.53 -22.19 -0.94
C ASP A 135 9.98 -21.35 0.22
N GLY A 136 9.13 -20.36 -0.06
CA GLY A 136 8.54 -19.47 0.94
C GLY A 136 9.52 -18.43 1.48
N SER A 137 10.69 -18.28 0.85
CA SER A 137 11.70 -17.32 1.30
C SER A 137 11.28 -15.88 1.04
N ILE A 138 11.72 -15.00 1.93
CA ILE A 138 11.49 -13.56 1.85
C ILE A 138 12.85 -12.87 1.92
N SER A 139 13.15 -12.03 0.94
CA SER A 139 14.41 -11.28 0.88
C SER A 139 14.16 -9.82 0.55
N ARG A 140 15.00 -8.91 1.07
CA ARG A 140 14.92 -7.48 0.77
C ARG A 140 16.08 -7.08 -0.13
N ILE A 141 15.74 -6.43 -1.25
CA ILE A 141 16.70 -5.92 -2.22
C ILE A 141 16.73 -4.41 -2.13
N PHE A 142 17.93 -3.86 -1.99
CA PHE A 142 18.21 -2.43 -2.10
C PHE A 142 19.09 -2.22 -3.34
N PRO A 143 18.57 -1.61 -4.41
CA PRO A 143 19.39 -1.25 -5.56
C PRO A 143 20.50 -0.29 -5.11
N ASP A 144 21.73 -0.54 -5.57
CA ASP A 144 22.94 0.26 -5.37
C ASP A 144 23.57 0.30 -3.97
N ASN A 145 23.47 -0.75 -3.13
CA ASN A 145 24.15 -0.86 -1.82
C ASN A 145 23.93 0.30 -0.83
N LYS A 146 23.02 1.24 -1.13
CA LYS A 146 22.62 2.30 -0.20
C LYS A 146 21.58 1.73 0.75
N MET A 147 22.06 1.01 1.76
CA MET A 147 21.27 0.82 2.97
C MET A 147 20.77 2.19 3.45
N PRO A 148 19.50 2.32 3.89
CA PRO A 148 19.08 3.53 4.55
C PRO A 148 19.97 3.71 5.78
N THR A 149 20.84 4.71 5.75
CA THR A 149 21.60 5.12 6.93
C THR A 149 20.59 5.49 8.00
N LEU A 150 20.57 4.77 9.13
CA LEU A 150 19.88 5.22 10.34
C LEU A 150 20.44 6.61 10.67
N SER A 151 19.64 7.65 10.42
CA SER A 151 19.96 8.99 10.91
C SER A 151 19.58 9.03 12.38
N ASN A 152 20.51 8.59 13.24
CA ASN A 152 20.46 8.93 14.65
C ASN A 152 20.73 10.43 14.78
N LYS A 153 19.69 11.25 14.63
CA LYS A 153 19.70 12.60 15.20
C LYS A 153 19.32 12.49 16.66
N VAL A 154 20.34 12.26 17.49
CA VAL A 154 20.32 12.72 18.88
C VAL A 154 20.34 14.25 18.82
N THR A 155 19.28 14.87 19.32
CA THR A 155 19.29 16.24 19.82
C THR A 155 18.59 16.25 21.16
#